data_AF-A0A539DQB2-F1
#
_entry.id   AF-A0A539DQB2-F1
#
_cell.length_a   1.000
_cell.length_b   1.000
_cell.length_c   1.000
_cell.angle_alpha   90.00
_cell.angle_beta   90.00
_cell.angle_gamma   90.00
#
_symmetry.space_group_name_H-M   'P 1'
#
loop_
_entity.id
_entity.type
_entity.pdbx_description
1 polymer ?
#
loop_
_entity_poly.entity_id
_entity_poly.type
_entity_poly.pdbx_seq_one_letter_code
_entity_poly.pdbx_strand_id
1 'polypeptide(L)'
;PAYTIVAYVVLFAVIATHLKTKAQLWRLWGAIVGMGVLVASYAILQHYGHDFLDLTEITGGGHQRVTSFMGNTIFAAAVMLMTIPISLVAATKSLRLPTGTNRSFQRRVRLWLAAFGVTGLWGVVLAVQLLGITFTFSRGPWIGMMVSLLGFLGLAAVFADWRTVGRATLVLGLAAALIVAVLQGLGSISILGMGRWLGVIFVLLGFLGVGAAFVNWRALNRAVAVAGVAAVLAAAVLLGAAWFKGDVGVGGDSSTPSKPDVESTASLYATAPGLNSIVSVSHGCGR
;
A
#
# COMPACT_ATOMS: atom_id res chain seq x y z
N PRO A 1 -29.05 -5.98 -6.76
CA PRO A 1 -28.32 -4.69 -6.88
C PRO A 1 -29.01 -3.47 -6.23
N ALA A 2 -30.32 -3.25 -6.43
CA ALA A 2 -31.01 -2.10 -5.84
C ALA A 2 -31.02 -2.13 -4.30
N TYR A 3 -31.40 -3.26 -3.70
CA TYR A 3 -31.45 -3.43 -2.24
C TYR A 3 -30.09 -3.21 -1.55
N THR A 4 -28.99 -3.67 -2.16
CA THR A 4 -27.64 -3.49 -1.62
C THR A 4 -27.19 -2.03 -1.67
N ILE A 5 -27.52 -1.29 -2.75
CA ILE A 5 -27.20 0.14 -2.86
C ILE A 5 -28.00 0.93 -1.82
N VAL A 6 -29.30 0.65 -1.68
CA VAL A 6 -30.16 1.30 -0.68
C VAL A 6 -29.63 1.01 0.73
N ALA A 7 -29.24 -0.23 1.03
CA ALA A 7 -28.65 -0.58 2.33
C ALA A 7 -27.38 0.23 2.63
N TYR A 8 -26.47 0.40 1.66
CA TYR A 8 -25.27 1.23 1.85
C TYR A 8 -25.58 2.72 2.03
N VAL A 9 -26.55 3.27 1.29
CA VAL A 9 -26.98 4.67 1.44
C VAL A 9 -27.61 4.90 2.82
N VAL A 10 -28.46 3.97 3.27
CA VAL A 10 -29.07 4.03 4.61
C VAL A 10 -28.00 3.93 5.69
N LEU A 11 -27.08 2.96 5.58
CA LEU A 11 -25.97 2.81 6.53
C LEU A 11 -25.12 4.09 6.60
N PHE A 12 -24.78 4.66 5.44
CA PHE A 12 -24.04 5.92 5.37
C PHE A 12 -24.80 7.07 6.05
N ALA A 13 -26.10 7.21 5.78
CA ALA A 13 -26.93 8.24 6.40
C ALA A 13 -27.02 8.07 7.92
N VAL A 14 -27.14 6.83 8.42
CA VAL A 14 -27.12 6.53 9.85
C VAL A 14 -25.78 6.94 10.47
N ILE A 15 -24.65 6.55 9.85
CA ILE A 15 -23.32 6.94 10.33
C ILE A 15 -23.17 8.47 10.34
N ALA A 16 -23.56 9.15 9.25
CA ALA A 16 -23.45 10.60 9.11
C ALA A 16 -24.28 11.37 10.16
N THR A 17 -25.48 10.89 10.48
CA THR A 17 -26.37 11.53 11.48
C THR A 17 -25.95 11.27 12.93
N HIS A 18 -25.25 10.16 13.19
CA HIS A 18 -24.83 9.75 14.53
C HIS A 18 -23.39 10.13 14.90
N LEU A 19 -22.58 10.57 13.93
CA LEU A 19 -21.25 11.15 14.15
C LEU A 19 -21.36 12.58 14.71
N LYS A 20 -21.56 12.70 16.02
CA LYS A 20 -21.75 14.01 16.68
C LYS A 20 -20.50 14.53 17.39
N THR A 21 -19.53 13.66 17.65
CA THR A 21 -18.34 14.01 18.44
C THR A 21 -17.04 13.76 17.70
N LYS A 22 -16.03 14.58 18.01
CA LYS A 22 -14.66 14.39 17.50
C LYS A 22 -14.10 13.02 17.89
N ALA A 23 -14.47 12.50 19.06
CA ALA A 23 -14.03 11.18 19.52
C ALA A 23 -14.60 10.04 18.66
N GLN A 24 -15.88 10.12 18.26
CA GLN A 24 -16.47 9.12 17.35
C GLN A 24 -15.80 9.14 15.98
N LEU A 25 -15.46 10.33 15.45
CA LEU A 25 -14.73 10.45 14.20
C LEU A 25 -13.34 9.79 14.29
N TRP A 26 -12.60 10.03 15.38
CA TRP A 26 -11.30 9.39 15.61
C TRP A 26 -11.40 7.86 15.72
N ARG A 27 -12.46 7.34 16.35
CA ARG A 27 -12.71 5.89 16.40
C ARG A 27 -13.05 5.33 15.02
N LEU A 28 -13.84 6.05 14.22
CA LEU A 28 -14.17 5.64 12.85
C LEU A 28 -12.92 5.62 11.95
N TRP A 29 -12.11 6.68 11.97
CA TRP A 29 -10.83 6.68 11.25
C TRP A 29 -9.92 5.56 11.73
N GLY A 30 -9.82 5.35 13.04
CA GLY A 30 -9.06 4.24 13.62
C GLY A 30 -9.53 2.87 13.12
N ALA A 31 -10.84 2.65 13.03
CA ALA A 31 -11.40 1.40 12.52
C ALA A 31 -11.10 1.20 11.03
N ILE A 32 -11.23 2.24 10.21
CA ILE A 32 -10.93 2.19 8.77
C ILE A 32 -9.44 1.93 8.54
N VAL A 33 -8.57 2.67 9.23
CA VAL A 33 -7.11 2.50 9.15
C VAL A 33 -6.72 1.11 9.63
N GLY A 34 -7.25 0.68 10.77
CA GLY A 34 -6.97 -0.64 11.35
C GLY A 34 -7.35 -1.77 10.40
N MET A 35 -8.54 -1.70 9.80
CA MET A 35 -8.97 -2.66 8.77
C MET A 35 -8.01 -2.67 7.58
N GLY A 36 -7.63 -1.50 7.05
CA GLY A 36 -6.67 -1.40 5.94
C GLY A 36 -5.31 -2.01 6.28
N VAL A 37 -4.82 -1.79 7.50
CA VAL A 37 -3.56 -2.38 7.99
C VAL A 37 -3.67 -3.90 8.12
N LEU A 38 -4.79 -4.43 8.62
CA LEU A 38 -5.00 -5.89 8.73
C LEU A 38 -4.99 -6.55 7.35
N VAL A 39 -5.76 -6.00 6.40
CA VAL A 39 -5.82 -6.51 5.01
C VAL A 39 -4.43 -6.46 4.37
N ALA A 40 -3.71 -5.35 4.52
CA ALA A 40 -2.39 -5.15 3.94
C ALA A 40 -1.31 -6.03 4.59
N SER A 41 -1.33 -6.18 5.92
CA SER A 41 -0.36 -7.01 6.63
C SER A 41 -0.50 -8.47 6.22
N TYR A 42 -1.73 -8.97 6.10
CA TYR A 42 -1.97 -10.33 5.62
C TYR A 42 -1.59 -10.50 4.15
N ALA A 43 -1.83 -9.49 3.30
CA ALA A 43 -1.33 -9.48 1.92
C ALA A 43 0.21 -9.59 1.86
N ILE A 44 0.94 -8.88 2.75
CA ILE A 44 2.39 -9.00 2.85
C ILE A 44 2.81 -10.41 3.28
N LEU A 45 2.14 -11.01 4.27
CA LEU A 45 2.42 -12.38 4.72
C LEU A 45 2.22 -13.40 3.60
N GLN A 46 1.10 -13.32 2.86
CA GLN A 46 0.82 -14.18 1.71
C GLN A 46 1.91 -14.08 0.63
N HIS A 47 2.42 -12.87 0.37
CA HIS A 47 3.45 -12.65 -0.64
C HIS A 47 4.74 -13.39 -0.30
N TYR A 48 5.10 -13.45 0.98
CA TYR A 48 6.29 -14.17 1.47
C TYR A 48 6.03 -15.66 1.73
N GLY A 49 4.91 -16.23 1.28
CA GLY A 49 4.59 -17.65 1.42
C GLY A 49 4.01 -18.03 2.78
N HIS A 50 3.75 -17.06 3.66
CA HIS A 50 3.10 -17.30 4.96
C HIS A 50 1.59 -17.15 4.83
N ASP A 51 0.92 -18.17 4.27
CA ASP A 51 -0.53 -18.23 4.21
C ASP A 51 -1.11 -19.21 5.24
N PHE A 52 -1.40 -18.72 6.45
CA PHE A 52 -1.96 -19.54 7.54
C PHE A 52 -3.42 -19.95 7.32
N LEU A 53 -4.16 -19.23 6.46
CA LEU A 53 -5.58 -19.46 6.26
C LEU A 53 -5.89 -20.12 4.91
N ASP A 54 -4.87 -20.33 4.08
CA ASP A 54 -4.97 -20.94 2.75
C ASP A 54 -6.04 -20.26 1.87
N LEU A 55 -6.04 -18.92 1.89
CA LEU A 55 -6.99 -18.07 1.16
C LEU A 55 -6.42 -17.54 -0.15
N THR A 56 -5.19 -17.92 -0.50
CA THR A 56 -4.54 -17.53 -1.74
C THR A 56 -5.27 -18.14 -2.93
N GLU A 57 -5.78 -17.29 -3.82
CA GLU A 57 -6.51 -17.74 -4.99
C GLU A 57 -5.54 -18.19 -6.11
N ILE A 58 -5.63 -19.47 -6.51
CA ILE A 58 -4.76 -20.05 -7.55
C ILE A 58 -5.07 -19.45 -8.93
N THR A 59 -6.35 -19.20 -9.24
CA THR A 59 -6.83 -18.61 -10.50
C THR A 59 -6.42 -17.15 -10.70
N GLY A 60 -6.06 -16.46 -9.61
CA GLY A 60 -5.64 -15.07 -9.61
C GLY A 60 -4.13 -14.84 -9.78
N GLY A 61 -3.31 -15.90 -9.93
CA GLY A 61 -1.85 -15.79 -10.03
C GLY A 61 -1.08 -16.33 -8.80
N GLY A 62 -1.76 -17.00 -7.86
CA GLY A 62 -1.12 -17.67 -6.72
C GLY A 62 -0.29 -16.73 -5.83
N HIS A 63 0.83 -17.22 -5.29
CA HIS A 63 1.72 -16.43 -4.44
C HIS A 63 2.32 -15.18 -5.11
N GLN A 64 2.30 -15.13 -6.45
CA GLN A 64 2.74 -13.95 -7.20
C GLN A 64 1.72 -12.81 -7.15
N ARG A 65 0.45 -13.06 -6.78
CA ARG A 65 -0.59 -12.02 -6.69
C ARG A 65 -1.51 -12.25 -5.49
N VAL A 66 -1.31 -11.48 -4.44
CA VAL A 66 -1.98 -11.72 -3.15
C VAL A 66 -3.43 -11.24 -3.14
N THR A 67 -4.31 -12.06 -2.57
CA THR A 67 -5.76 -11.81 -2.46
C THR A 67 -6.20 -11.36 -1.08
N SER A 68 -5.36 -11.52 -0.06
CA SER A 68 -5.71 -11.31 1.35
C SER A 68 -7.00 -12.05 1.72
N PHE A 69 -7.79 -11.53 2.67
CA PHE A 69 -9.09 -12.08 3.05
C PHE A 69 -10.21 -11.82 2.02
N MET A 70 -9.91 -11.12 0.92
CA MET A 70 -10.93 -10.63 -0.02
C MET A 70 -11.24 -11.62 -1.15
N GLY A 71 -10.48 -12.73 -1.25
CA GLY A 71 -10.66 -13.74 -2.28
C GLY A 71 -10.41 -13.23 -3.71
N ASN A 72 -9.86 -12.01 -3.86
CA ASN A 72 -9.49 -11.43 -5.14
C ASN A 72 -8.51 -10.25 -4.97
N THR A 73 -7.52 -10.18 -5.85
CA THR A 73 -6.46 -9.16 -5.86
C THR A 73 -6.99 -7.74 -6.07
N ILE A 74 -8.00 -7.55 -6.93
CA ILE A 74 -8.56 -6.23 -7.24
C ILE A 74 -9.35 -5.70 -6.04
N PHE A 75 -10.14 -6.56 -5.39
CA PHE A 75 -10.91 -6.17 -4.21
C PHE A 75 -10.01 -5.84 -3.02
N ALA A 76 -8.98 -6.65 -2.75
CA ALA A 76 -7.98 -6.34 -1.71
C ALA A 76 -7.32 -4.98 -1.95
N ALA A 77 -6.87 -4.74 -3.17
CA ALA A 77 -6.22 -3.49 -3.56
C ALA A 77 -7.17 -2.29 -3.49
N ALA A 78 -8.43 -2.44 -3.90
CA ALA A 78 -9.44 -1.39 -3.81
C ALA A 78 -9.76 -1.01 -2.37
N VAL A 79 -9.83 -1.97 -1.45
CA VAL A 79 -10.04 -1.71 -0.03
C VAL A 79 -8.86 -0.93 0.56
N MET A 80 -7.63 -1.36 0.30
CA MET A 80 -6.44 -0.63 0.75
C MET A 80 -6.38 0.78 0.16
N LEU A 81 -6.71 0.94 -1.12
CA LEU A 81 -6.81 2.23 -1.81
C LEU A 81 -7.75 3.19 -1.08
N MET A 82 -8.92 2.74 -0.65
CA MET A 82 -9.88 3.58 0.07
C MET A 82 -9.36 4.00 1.45
N THR A 83 -8.55 3.15 2.10
CA THR A 83 -8.01 3.41 3.44
C THR A 83 -6.81 4.35 3.44
N ILE A 84 -5.98 4.36 2.38
CA ILE A 84 -4.73 5.15 2.31
C ILE A 84 -4.96 6.67 2.47
N PRO A 85 -5.88 7.32 1.74
CA PRO A 85 -6.15 8.75 1.92
C PRO A 85 -6.62 9.07 3.34
N ILE A 86 -7.39 8.15 3.95
CA ILE A 86 -7.90 8.31 5.32
C ILE A 86 -6.75 8.18 6.34
N SER A 87 -5.84 7.21 6.15
CA SER A 87 -4.61 7.08 6.93
C SER A 87 -3.75 8.35 6.82
N LEU A 88 -3.65 8.94 5.63
CA LEU A 88 -2.87 10.16 5.40
C LEU A 88 -3.50 11.38 6.09
N VAL A 89 -4.83 11.53 6.02
CA VAL A 89 -5.56 12.56 6.79
C VAL A 89 -5.33 12.38 8.29
N ALA A 90 -5.49 11.15 8.80
CA ALA A 90 -5.30 10.85 10.21
C ALA A 90 -3.86 11.15 10.66
N ALA A 91 -2.86 10.81 9.84
CA ALA A 91 -1.45 11.13 10.06
C ALA A 91 -1.25 12.65 10.18
N THR A 92 -1.70 13.44 9.19
CA THR A 92 -1.53 14.91 9.20
C THR A 92 -2.20 15.61 10.38
N LYS A 93 -3.34 15.08 10.86
CA LYS A 93 -4.08 15.60 12.02
C LYS A 93 -3.51 15.13 13.36
N SER A 94 -2.93 13.94 13.43
CA SER A 94 -2.29 13.42 14.65
C SER A 94 -0.99 14.15 15.00
N LEU A 95 -0.33 14.69 13.98
CA LEU A 95 0.89 15.49 14.07
C LEU A 95 0.61 16.83 14.76
N ARG A 96 0.71 16.82 16.10
CA ARG A 96 0.66 18.03 16.91
C ARG A 96 2.06 18.59 17.05
N LEU A 97 2.30 19.72 16.39
CA LEU A 97 3.60 20.35 16.44
C LEU A 97 3.84 21.15 17.72
N PRO A 98 5.08 21.19 18.24
CA PRO A 98 5.41 21.93 19.44
C PRO A 98 5.42 23.43 19.13
N THR A 99 4.25 24.07 19.13
CA THR A 99 4.14 25.54 19.10
C THR A 99 4.16 26.05 20.54
N GLY A 100 5.35 26.32 21.07
CA GLY A 100 5.54 26.95 22.37
C GLY A 100 6.96 27.49 22.51
N THR A 101 7.09 28.81 22.58
CA THR A 101 8.37 29.54 22.56
C THR A 101 9.09 29.53 23.91
N ASN A 102 8.41 29.16 25.00
CA ASN A 102 8.94 29.22 26.36
C ASN A 102 8.78 27.88 27.10
N ARG A 103 9.60 26.88 26.75
CA ARG A 103 9.63 25.58 27.43
C ARG A 103 11.07 25.12 27.62
N SER A 104 11.36 24.53 28.78
CA SER A 104 12.67 23.97 29.13
C SER A 104 13.18 23.02 28.04
N PHE A 105 14.50 22.97 27.85
CA PHE A 105 15.17 22.14 26.85
C PHE A 105 14.68 20.67 26.90
N GLN A 106 14.54 20.11 28.11
CA GLN A 106 14.00 18.75 28.32
C GLN A 106 12.59 18.57 27.76
N ARG A 107 11.67 19.53 27.97
CA ARG A 107 10.30 19.44 27.44
C ARG A 107 10.28 19.59 25.92
N ARG A 108 11.20 20.36 25.34
CA ARG A 108 11.38 20.48 23.88
C ARG A 108 11.82 19.15 23.26
N VAL A 109 12.83 18.49 23.84
CA VAL A 109 13.32 17.18 23.37
C VAL A 109 12.23 16.10 23.47
N ARG A 110 11.49 16.03 24.60
CA ARG A 110 10.39 15.06 24.76
C ARG A 110 9.29 15.25 23.71
N LEU A 111 8.90 16.49 23.42
CA LEU A 111 7.88 16.78 22.40
C LEU A 111 8.36 16.45 20.99
N TRP A 112 9.65 16.68 20.71
CA TRP A 112 10.27 16.32 19.44
C TRP A 112 10.31 14.80 19.26
N LEU A 113 10.74 14.04 20.27
CA LEU A 113 10.74 12.57 20.25
C LEU A 113 9.32 11.99 20.09
N ALA A 114 8.32 12.58 20.77
CA ALA A 114 6.93 12.16 20.62
C ALA A 114 6.42 12.40 19.20
N ALA A 115 6.69 13.58 18.62
CA ALA A 115 6.30 13.89 17.25
C ALA A 115 7.00 12.98 16.23
N PHE A 116 8.30 12.71 16.44
CA PHE A 116 9.08 11.78 15.64
C PHE A 116 8.51 10.36 15.70
N GLY A 117 8.22 9.85 16.90
CA GLY A 117 7.63 8.52 17.09
C GLY A 117 6.24 8.39 16.45
N VAL A 118 5.39 9.41 16.58
CA VAL A 118 4.07 9.45 15.92
C VAL A 118 4.22 9.45 14.39
N THR A 119 5.16 10.24 13.86
CA THR A 119 5.43 10.26 12.41
C THR A 119 5.93 8.91 11.92
N GLY A 120 6.84 8.28 12.68
CA GLY A 120 7.34 6.94 12.42
C GLY A 120 6.22 5.91 12.35
N LEU A 121 5.34 5.92 13.36
CA LEU A 121 4.18 5.01 13.41
C LEU A 121 3.27 5.17 12.19
N TRP A 122 2.91 6.41 11.83
CA TRP A 122 2.09 6.65 10.63
C TRP A 122 2.81 6.32 9.32
N GLY A 123 4.13 6.53 9.27
CA GLY A 123 4.97 6.10 8.15
C GLY A 123 4.93 4.59 7.95
N VAL A 124 5.01 3.81 9.04
CA VAL A 124 4.88 2.35 9.01
C VAL A 124 3.48 1.92 8.57
N VAL A 125 2.43 2.52 9.13
CA VAL A 125 1.03 2.23 8.76
C VAL A 125 0.81 2.43 7.25
N LEU A 126 1.27 3.57 6.71
CA LEU A 126 1.19 3.82 5.27
C LEU A 126 2.08 2.87 4.47
N ALA A 127 3.33 2.64 4.88
CA ALA A 127 4.22 1.71 4.20
C ALA A 127 3.61 0.30 4.08
N VAL A 128 2.97 -0.19 5.14
CA VAL A 128 2.25 -1.48 5.14
C VAL A 128 1.09 -1.47 4.15
N GLN A 129 0.22 -0.46 4.20
CA GLN A 129 -0.92 -0.35 3.26
C GLN A 129 -0.46 -0.25 1.79
N LEU A 130 0.61 0.48 1.53
CA LEU A 130 1.18 0.67 0.20
C LEU A 130 1.90 -0.58 -0.31
N LEU A 131 2.65 -1.29 0.54
CA LEU A 131 3.23 -2.59 0.22
C LEU A 131 2.14 -3.62 -0.09
N GLY A 132 1.08 -3.63 0.70
CA GLY A 132 -0.08 -4.50 0.47
C GLY A 132 -0.63 -4.30 -0.95
N ILE A 133 -0.89 -3.06 -1.39
CA ILE A 133 -1.30 -2.78 -2.78
C ILE A 133 -0.24 -3.23 -3.79
N THR A 134 1.03 -2.99 -3.49
CA THR A 134 2.15 -3.38 -4.38
C THR A 134 2.10 -4.87 -4.69
N PHE A 135 1.91 -5.72 -3.67
CA PHE A 135 1.90 -7.18 -3.81
C PHE A 135 0.61 -7.77 -4.41
N THR A 136 -0.46 -6.98 -4.53
CA THR A 136 -1.67 -7.43 -5.26
C THR A 136 -1.49 -7.43 -6.79
N PHE A 137 -0.46 -6.73 -7.29
CA PHE A 137 -0.18 -6.58 -8.72
C PHE A 137 -1.38 -6.07 -9.56
N SER A 138 -2.30 -5.30 -8.96
CA SER A 138 -3.51 -4.80 -9.63
C SER A 138 -3.35 -3.36 -10.14
N ARG A 139 -3.39 -3.17 -11.47
CA ARG A 139 -3.02 -1.90 -12.14
C ARG A 139 -4.03 -0.78 -11.90
N GLY A 140 -5.32 -1.11 -11.85
CA GLY A 140 -6.39 -0.14 -11.62
C GLY A 140 -6.28 0.57 -10.27
N PRO A 141 -6.22 -0.18 -9.14
CA PRO A 141 -6.05 0.39 -7.80
C PRO A 141 -4.77 1.23 -7.63
N TRP A 142 -3.67 0.88 -8.31
CA TRP A 142 -2.45 1.69 -8.32
C TRP A 142 -2.67 3.07 -8.93
N ILE A 143 -3.33 3.16 -10.08
CA ILE A 143 -3.67 4.44 -10.70
C ILE A 143 -4.63 5.22 -9.80
N GLY A 144 -5.65 4.55 -9.25
CA GLY A 144 -6.57 5.16 -8.28
C GLY A 144 -5.82 5.73 -7.06
N MET A 145 -4.79 5.05 -6.58
CA MET A 145 -3.98 5.49 -5.45
C MET A 145 -3.24 6.78 -5.79
N MET A 146 -2.57 6.82 -6.95
CA MET A 146 -1.87 8.02 -7.41
C MET A 146 -2.81 9.21 -7.55
N VAL A 147 -3.97 9.00 -8.17
CA VAL A 147 -4.99 10.04 -8.32
C VAL A 147 -5.50 10.52 -6.96
N SER A 148 -5.74 9.61 -6.01
CA SER A 148 -6.21 9.97 -4.66
C SER A 148 -5.17 10.77 -3.86
N LEU A 149 -3.89 10.41 -3.96
CA LEU A 149 -2.80 11.12 -3.28
C LEU A 149 -2.58 12.50 -3.91
N LEU A 150 -2.59 12.59 -5.24
CA LEU A 150 -2.50 13.85 -5.97
C LEU A 150 -3.68 14.77 -5.64
N GLY A 151 -4.90 14.22 -5.66
CA GLY A 151 -6.10 14.94 -5.27
C GLY A 151 -6.02 15.43 -3.83
N PHE A 152 -5.60 14.59 -2.90
CA PHE A 152 -5.42 14.97 -1.50
C PHE A 152 -4.39 16.09 -1.34
N LEU A 153 -3.21 15.98 -1.96
CA LEU A 153 -2.17 17.01 -1.89
C LEU A 153 -2.63 18.33 -2.54
N GLY A 154 -3.35 18.26 -3.66
CA GLY A 154 -3.94 19.41 -4.33
C GLY A 154 -4.99 20.12 -3.47
N LEU A 155 -5.95 19.36 -2.91
CA LEU A 155 -6.95 19.91 -1.98
C LEU A 155 -6.28 20.49 -0.73
N ALA A 156 -5.27 19.82 -0.18
CA ALA A 156 -4.53 20.31 0.99
C ALA A 156 -3.72 21.58 0.68
N ALA A 157 -3.26 21.77 -0.56
CA ALA A 157 -2.56 22.98 -0.99
C ALA A 157 -3.51 24.17 -1.19
N VAL A 158 -4.74 23.91 -1.67
CA VAL A 158 -5.74 24.94 -1.95
C VAL A 158 -6.53 25.34 -0.70
N PHE A 159 -7.04 24.34 0.03
CA PHE A 159 -7.98 24.56 1.14
C PHE A 159 -7.35 24.49 2.52
N ALA A 160 -6.13 23.96 2.64
CA ALA A 160 -5.42 23.88 3.91
C ALA A 160 -4.09 24.62 3.86
N ASP A 161 -3.42 24.67 5.01
CA ASP A 161 -2.11 25.30 5.10
C ASP A 161 -1.04 24.47 4.37
N TRP A 162 -0.02 25.14 3.81
CA TRP A 162 1.20 24.49 3.30
C TRP A 162 1.90 23.59 4.33
N ARG A 163 1.66 23.84 5.62
CA ARG A 163 2.12 22.96 6.70
C ARG A 163 1.47 21.59 6.65
N THR A 164 0.21 21.50 6.23
CA THR A 164 -0.51 20.22 6.04
C THR A 164 0.11 19.45 4.89
N VAL A 165 0.40 20.12 3.76
CA VAL A 165 1.10 19.53 2.62
C VAL A 165 2.48 19.03 3.05
N GLY A 166 3.26 19.84 3.76
CA GLY A 166 4.56 19.45 4.29
C GLY A 166 4.51 18.25 5.24
N ARG A 167 3.50 18.16 6.12
CA ARG A 167 3.28 16.96 6.96
C ARG A 167 2.98 15.73 6.12
N ALA A 168 2.08 15.88 5.15
CA ALA A 168 1.68 14.77 4.29
C ALA A 168 2.87 14.23 3.50
N THR A 169 3.66 15.12 2.89
CA THR A 169 4.84 14.73 2.11
C THR A 169 5.94 14.12 2.98
N LEU A 170 6.10 14.58 4.23
CA LEU A 170 7.04 13.94 5.16
C LEU A 170 6.64 12.51 5.50
N VAL A 171 5.37 12.26 5.81
CA VAL A 171 4.90 10.91 6.13
C VAL A 171 4.95 10.01 4.88
N LEU A 172 4.55 10.53 3.71
CA LEU A 172 4.65 9.79 2.45
C LEU A 172 6.09 9.50 2.04
N GLY A 173 7.01 10.46 2.22
CA GLY A 173 8.42 10.28 1.95
C GLY A 173 9.05 9.23 2.86
N LEU A 174 8.71 9.24 4.16
CA LEU A 174 9.12 8.20 5.09
C LEU A 174 8.55 6.84 4.68
N ALA A 175 7.26 6.77 4.33
CA ALA A 175 6.63 5.54 3.88
C ALA A 175 7.32 4.99 2.61
N ALA A 176 7.62 5.85 1.63
CA ALA A 176 8.36 5.48 0.43
C ALA A 176 9.76 4.93 0.75
N ALA A 177 10.49 5.58 1.66
CA ALA A 177 11.80 5.11 2.10
C ALA A 177 11.72 3.73 2.78
N LEU A 178 10.69 3.50 3.61
CA LEU A 178 10.43 2.19 4.23
C LEU A 178 10.08 1.12 3.20
N ILE A 179 9.24 1.45 2.21
CA ILE A 179 8.89 0.53 1.12
C ILE A 179 10.14 0.09 0.36
N VAL A 180 10.96 1.05 -0.09
CA VAL A 180 12.22 0.77 -0.79
C VAL A 180 13.14 -0.09 0.07
N ALA A 181 13.25 0.23 1.36
CA ALA A 181 14.07 -0.53 2.28
C ALA A 181 13.61 -1.98 2.46
N VAL A 182 12.30 -2.21 2.57
CA VAL A 182 11.72 -3.57 2.67
C VAL A 182 11.97 -4.34 1.38
N LEU A 183 11.68 -3.73 0.23
CA LEU A 183 11.84 -4.38 -1.08
C LEU A 183 13.30 -4.72 -1.37
N GLN A 184 14.25 -3.87 -0.96
CA GLN A 184 15.67 -4.14 -1.11
C GLN A 184 16.23 -5.09 -0.05
N GLY A 185 15.74 -4.97 1.19
CA GLY A 185 16.16 -5.81 2.32
C GLY A 185 15.75 -7.27 2.17
N LEU A 186 14.62 -7.52 1.52
CA LEU A 186 14.08 -8.86 1.27
C LEU A 186 14.48 -9.43 -0.09
N GLY A 187 15.30 -8.71 -0.87
CA GLY A 187 15.86 -9.19 -2.14
C GLY A 187 14.88 -9.16 -3.32
N SER A 188 13.73 -8.50 -3.18
CA SER A 188 12.69 -8.40 -4.22
C SER A 188 13.02 -7.43 -5.34
N ILE A 189 13.96 -6.48 -5.12
CA ILE A 189 14.47 -5.61 -6.20
C ILE A 189 15.95 -5.28 -5.99
N SER A 190 16.76 -5.54 -7.00
CA SER A 190 18.15 -5.10 -7.13
C SER A 190 18.24 -3.85 -8.02
N ILE A 191 17.56 -2.76 -7.66
CA ILE A 191 17.54 -1.48 -8.43
C ILE A 191 18.94 -0.94 -8.74
N LEU A 192 19.98 -1.36 -7.99
CA LEU A 192 21.34 -0.84 -8.13
C LEU A 192 22.46 -1.89 -8.11
N GLY A 193 22.16 -3.20 -8.15
CA GLY A 193 23.18 -4.25 -8.01
C GLY A 193 23.99 -4.22 -6.69
N MET A 194 23.63 -3.32 -5.78
CA MET A 194 24.25 -3.11 -4.49
C MET A 194 23.45 -3.89 -3.42
N GLY A 195 24.16 -4.63 -2.58
CA GLY A 195 23.61 -5.64 -1.69
C GLY A 195 22.59 -5.14 -0.64
N ARG A 196 22.02 -6.10 0.09
CA ARG A 196 20.94 -5.96 1.10
C ARG A 196 21.12 -4.81 2.11
N TRP A 197 22.35 -4.35 2.35
CA TRP A 197 22.69 -3.22 3.22
C TRP A 197 22.13 -1.86 2.78
N LEU A 198 21.87 -1.66 1.48
CA LEU A 198 21.28 -0.41 1.00
C LEU A 198 19.90 -0.14 1.59
N GLY A 199 19.11 -1.18 1.88
CA GLY A 199 17.81 -1.01 2.53
C GLY A 199 17.95 -0.31 3.88
N VAL A 200 18.97 -0.67 4.66
CA VAL A 200 19.27 -0.02 5.96
C VAL A 200 19.60 1.46 5.75
N ILE A 201 20.36 1.81 4.70
CA ILE A 201 20.70 3.20 4.39
C ILE A 201 19.44 4.01 4.06
N PHE A 202 18.51 3.48 3.27
CA PHE A 202 17.26 4.17 2.97
C PHE A 202 16.40 4.40 4.21
N VAL A 203 16.32 3.42 5.13
CA VAL A 203 15.64 3.61 6.42
C VAL A 203 16.29 4.74 7.21
N LEU A 204 17.61 4.69 7.37
CA LEU A 204 18.36 5.69 8.13
C LEU A 204 18.21 7.09 7.52
N LEU A 205 18.30 7.22 6.20
CA LEU A 205 18.09 8.48 5.48
C LEU A 205 16.65 9.00 5.65
N GLY A 206 15.65 8.12 5.56
CA GLY A 206 14.24 8.48 5.76
C GLY A 206 13.99 9.03 7.16
N PHE A 207 14.45 8.31 8.20
CA PHE A 207 14.32 8.76 9.58
C PHE A 207 15.15 10.03 9.87
N LEU A 208 16.37 10.15 9.33
CA LEU A 208 17.19 11.34 9.48
C LEU A 208 16.54 12.57 8.83
N GLY A 209 15.96 12.41 7.64
CA GLY A 209 15.21 13.45 6.95
C GLY A 209 13.99 13.93 7.74
N VAL A 210 13.23 13.00 8.33
CA VAL A 210 12.12 13.34 9.23
C VAL A 210 12.64 14.10 10.46
N GLY A 211 13.71 13.63 11.09
CA GLY A 211 14.33 14.29 12.23
C GLY A 211 14.76 15.73 11.91
N ALA A 212 15.47 15.93 10.81
CA ALA A 212 15.90 17.24 10.34
C ALA A 212 14.72 18.19 10.06
N ALA A 213 13.65 17.67 9.43
CA ALA A 213 12.44 18.43 9.15
C ALA A 213 11.74 18.92 10.43
N PHE A 214 11.76 18.13 11.51
CA PHE A 214 11.22 18.55 12.80
C PHE A 214 12.10 19.56 13.54
N VAL A 215 13.43 19.49 13.40
CA VAL A 215 14.35 20.49 13.97
C VAL A 215 14.13 21.85 13.30
N ASN A 216 13.97 21.87 11.98
CA ASN A 216 13.82 23.12 11.21
C ASN A 216 12.36 23.43 10.82
N TRP A 217 11.38 22.98 11.61
CA TRP A 217 9.97 23.10 11.25
C TRP A 217 9.50 24.53 10.98
N ARG A 218 10.12 25.53 11.63
CA ARG A 218 9.79 26.95 11.43
C ARG A 218 10.22 27.46 10.05
N ALA A 219 11.21 26.83 9.43
CA ALA A 219 11.70 27.16 8.09
C ALA A 219 11.07 26.28 7.00
N LEU A 220 10.01 25.51 7.32
CA LEU A 220 9.25 24.74 6.33
C LEU A 220 8.45 25.71 5.44
N ASN A 221 9.17 26.37 4.54
CA ASN A 221 8.65 27.31 3.57
C ASN A 221 7.97 26.55 2.43
N ARG A 222 7.18 27.27 1.62
CA ARG A 222 6.50 26.71 0.44
C ARG A 222 7.43 25.90 -0.45
N ALA A 223 8.68 26.34 -0.62
CA ALA A 223 9.70 25.64 -1.40
C ALA A 223 10.01 24.23 -0.87
N VAL A 224 10.09 24.04 0.46
CA VAL A 224 10.37 22.72 1.05
C VAL A 224 9.16 21.79 0.89
N ALA A 225 7.95 22.32 1.05
CA ALA A 225 6.74 21.54 0.79
C ALA A 225 6.65 21.11 -0.69
N VAL A 226 6.93 22.02 -1.62
CA VAL A 226 6.95 21.73 -3.07
C VAL A 226 8.04 20.73 -3.42
N ALA A 227 9.25 20.88 -2.88
CA ALA A 227 10.34 19.90 -3.07
C ALA A 227 9.96 18.52 -2.51
N GLY A 228 9.30 18.48 -1.34
CA GLY A 228 8.77 17.26 -0.76
C GLY A 228 7.70 16.61 -1.64
N VAL A 229 6.76 17.40 -2.21
CA VAL A 229 5.77 16.89 -3.17
C VAL A 229 6.50 16.32 -4.39
N ALA A 230 7.44 17.06 -4.98
CA ALA A 230 8.19 16.62 -6.15
C ALA A 230 8.96 15.31 -5.89
N ALA A 231 9.59 15.17 -4.71
CA ALA A 231 10.28 13.95 -4.32
C ALA A 231 9.32 12.76 -4.15
N VAL A 232 8.15 12.97 -3.51
CA VAL A 232 7.12 11.93 -3.38
C VAL A 232 6.58 11.51 -4.75
N LEU A 233 6.36 12.47 -5.66
CA LEU A 233 5.93 12.18 -7.03
C LEU A 233 7.00 11.45 -7.83
N ALA A 234 8.26 11.85 -7.72
CA ALA A 234 9.37 11.14 -8.34
C ALA A 234 9.46 9.70 -7.83
N ALA A 235 9.37 9.49 -6.52
CA ALA A 235 9.35 8.15 -5.93
C ALA A 235 8.15 7.33 -6.42
N ALA A 236 6.96 7.93 -6.49
CA ALA A 236 5.75 7.29 -6.99
C ALA A 236 5.88 6.90 -8.48
N VAL A 237 6.47 7.76 -9.31
CA VAL A 237 6.73 7.49 -10.73
C VAL A 237 7.79 6.40 -10.90
N LEU A 238 8.88 6.44 -10.13
CA LEU A 238 9.93 5.42 -10.19
C LEU A 238 9.41 4.05 -9.75
N LEU A 239 8.71 3.99 -8.61
CA LEU A 239 8.09 2.76 -8.11
C LEU A 239 7.00 2.27 -9.07
N GLY A 240 6.17 3.17 -9.59
CA GLY A 240 5.15 2.85 -10.59
C GLY A 240 5.76 2.29 -11.86
N ALA A 241 6.83 2.91 -12.38
CA ALA A 241 7.51 2.45 -13.59
C ALA A 241 8.18 1.08 -13.41
N ALA A 242 8.85 0.85 -12.28
CA ALA A 242 9.41 -0.47 -11.94
C ALA A 242 8.30 -1.53 -11.86
N TRP A 243 7.15 -1.16 -11.29
CA TRP A 243 6.02 -2.05 -11.12
C TRP A 243 5.28 -2.34 -12.45
N PHE A 244 5.15 -1.36 -13.35
CA PHE A 244 4.62 -1.58 -14.70
C PHE A 244 5.51 -2.49 -15.56
N LYS A 245 6.82 -2.52 -15.30
CA LYS A 245 7.78 -3.43 -15.94
C LYS A 245 7.73 -4.86 -15.38
N GLY A 246 7.15 -5.05 -14.19
CA GLY A 246 7.10 -6.35 -13.51
C GLY A 246 8.35 -6.68 -12.68
N ASP A 247 9.25 -5.72 -12.49
CA ASP A 247 10.54 -5.93 -11.81
C ASP A 247 10.43 -5.94 -10.27
N VAL A 248 9.22 -5.74 -9.72
CA VAL A 248 8.99 -5.53 -8.29
C VAL A 248 8.37 -6.77 -7.69
N GLY A 249 9.04 -7.45 -6.74
CA GLY A 249 8.41 -8.55 -5.97
C GLY A 249 8.56 -9.95 -6.59
N VAL A 250 9.21 -10.08 -7.74
CA VAL A 250 9.61 -11.39 -8.26
C VAL A 250 10.94 -11.75 -7.60
N GLY A 251 10.93 -12.75 -6.70
CA GLY A 251 12.16 -13.28 -6.12
C GLY A 251 13.15 -13.63 -7.22
N GLY A 252 14.40 -13.22 -7.05
CA GLY A 252 15.48 -13.41 -8.02
C GLY A 252 15.94 -14.87 -8.16
N ASP A 253 15.02 -15.81 -8.37
CA ASP A 253 15.33 -17.12 -8.92
C ASP A 253 15.16 -17.02 -10.43
N SER A 254 16.26 -16.64 -11.09
CA SER A 254 16.43 -16.85 -12.52
C SER A 254 16.57 -18.36 -12.80
N SER A 255 15.47 -19.10 -12.66
CA SER A 255 15.26 -20.30 -13.46
C SER A 255 14.26 -19.91 -14.53
N THR A 256 14.79 -19.55 -15.70
CA THR A 256 14.09 -19.58 -16.97
C THR A 256 13.10 -20.76 -16.97
N PRO A 257 11.80 -20.56 -17.22
CA PRO A 257 10.93 -21.70 -17.46
C PRO A 257 11.45 -22.35 -18.73
N SER A 258 12.09 -23.51 -18.60
CA SER A 258 12.23 -24.43 -19.73
C SER A 258 10.81 -24.61 -20.28
N LYS A 259 10.67 -24.36 -21.58
CA LYS A 259 9.44 -24.63 -22.33
C LYS A 259 8.89 -25.98 -21.87
N PRO A 260 7.58 -26.12 -21.59
CA PRO A 260 7.03 -27.45 -21.33
C PRO A 260 7.26 -28.29 -22.59
N ASP A 261 8.04 -29.36 -22.45
CA ASP A 261 8.16 -30.40 -23.46
C ASP A 261 6.77 -31.01 -23.63
N VAL A 262 6.15 -30.72 -24.77
CA VAL A 262 4.77 -31.12 -25.14
C VAL A 262 4.65 -32.65 -25.32
N GLU A 263 5.72 -33.42 -25.11
CA GLU A 263 5.73 -34.88 -25.33
C GLU A 263 5.48 -35.75 -24.10
N SER A 264 5.51 -35.22 -22.87
CA SER A 264 5.43 -36.08 -21.67
C SER A 264 4.04 -36.20 -21.01
N THR A 265 3.03 -35.42 -21.45
CA THR A 265 1.65 -35.52 -20.91
C THR A 265 0.74 -36.44 -21.73
N ALA A 266 1.17 -36.88 -22.91
CA ALA A 266 0.39 -37.82 -23.74
C ALA A 266 0.49 -39.28 -23.28
N SER A 267 1.51 -39.65 -22.48
CA SER A 267 1.72 -41.03 -22.02
C SER A 267 0.98 -41.37 -20.72
N LEU A 268 0.54 -40.39 -19.93
CA LEU A 268 -0.11 -40.64 -18.64
C LEU A 268 -1.62 -40.92 -18.73
N TYR A 269 -2.25 -40.68 -19.88
CA TYR A 269 -3.66 -40.97 -20.13
C TYR A 269 -3.91 -42.25 -20.95
N ALA A 270 -2.84 -42.96 -21.38
CA ALA A 270 -2.95 -44.12 -22.26
C ALA A 270 -3.06 -45.48 -21.53
N THR A 271 -3.19 -45.49 -20.19
CA THR A 271 -3.27 -46.74 -19.41
C THR A 271 -4.37 -46.69 -18.34
N ALA A 272 -5.62 -46.60 -18.79
CA ALA A 272 -6.77 -46.99 -17.98
C ALA A 272 -7.81 -47.67 -18.89
N PRO A 273 -7.95 -49.01 -18.85
CA PRO A 273 -8.98 -49.70 -19.60
C PRO A 273 -10.31 -49.59 -18.87
N GLY A 274 -11.34 -49.14 -19.58
CA GLY A 274 -12.73 -49.36 -19.18
C GLY A 274 -13.46 -48.13 -18.66
N LEU A 275 -13.97 -47.30 -19.58
CA LEU A 275 -15.33 -46.77 -19.54
C LEU A 275 -15.65 -46.13 -20.89
N ASN A 276 -15.97 -47.02 -21.86
CA ASN A 276 -16.80 -46.65 -22.99
C ASN A 276 -18.10 -46.08 -22.44
N SER A 277 -18.42 -44.84 -22.78
CA SER A 277 -19.72 -44.36 -23.27
C SER A 277 -19.81 -42.85 -23.08
N ILE A 278 -20.40 -42.16 -24.07
CA ILE A 278 -20.81 -40.75 -24.06
C ILE A 278 -19.72 -39.75 -24.51
N VAL A 279 -19.30 -39.88 -25.77
CA VAL A 279 -19.07 -38.71 -26.63
C VAL A 279 -19.70 -39.02 -27.99
N SER A 280 -20.99 -38.74 -28.12
CA SER A 280 -21.62 -38.64 -29.45
C SER A 280 -21.29 -37.26 -30.00
N VAL A 281 -20.42 -37.27 -31.00
CA VAL A 281 -20.17 -36.19 -31.94
C VAL A 281 -21.45 -35.94 -32.75
N SER A 282 -21.90 -34.69 -32.82
CA SER A 282 -22.77 -34.25 -33.91
C SER A 282 -22.32 -32.87 -34.39
N HIS A 283 -21.52 -32.88 -35.45
CA HIS A 283 -21.38 -31.76 -36.37
C HIS A 283 -22.65 -31.67 -37.23
N GLY A 284 -23.13 -30.45 -37.48
CA GLY A 284 -23.72 -30.11 -38.79
C GLY A 284 -25.14 -29.51 -38.82
N CYS A 285 -25.19 -28.32 -39.43
CA CYS A 285 -26.25 -27.80 -40.33
C CYS A 285 -27.61 -27.32 -39.75
N GLY A 286 -27.73 -25.99 -39.68
CA GLY A 286 -28.68 -25.19 -40.47
C GLY A 286 -30.19 -25.35 -40.27
N ARG A 287 -30.82 -24.27 -39.78
CA ARG A 287 -31.88 -23.51 -40.49
C ARG A 287 -31.92 -22.08 -39.95
#